data_AF-A0A2G9UZI6-F1
#
_entry.id   AF-A0A2G9UZI6-F1
#
_cell.length_a   1.000
_cell.length_b   1.000
_cell.length_c   1.000
_cell.angle_alpha   90.00
_cell.angle_beta   90.00
_cell.angle_gamma   90.00
#
_symmetry.space_group_name_H-M   'P 1'
#
loop_
_entity.id
_entity.type
_entity.pdbx_description
1 polymer ?
#
loop_
_entity_poly.entity_id
_entity_poly.type
_entity_poly.pdbx_seq_one_letter_code
_entity_poly.pdbx_strand_id
1 'polypeptide(L)'
;KKKVSEYAKTQKYNNALVEVGDYTLEDEERSGRPSELNLSELRRVVKTNPSQSTWKLASTLGVHSSTIASGLKKLGMKKKLGRYEPHYLEPVDRDRRVDACLILLNLHKGNRWLEHLFTGDEKWIYYNNLHRKAQWVSLGETPKKVPKDVHPKKVMLSIWWDVRGPVLWQLLDEGATATAILYTQQLRDLKRIVDQRGKSLRTRAQAETELTSYFASRQPAFWWDGIYKLPER
;
A
#
# COMPACT_ATOMS: atom_id res chain seq x y z
N LYS A 1 -45.25 -20.49 47.16
CA LYS A 1 -44.59 -20.64 45.83
C LYS A 1 -43.12 -20.18 45.83
N LYS A 2 -42.75 -18.99 46.36
CA LYS A 2 -41.34 -18.53 46.44
C LYS A 2 -40.41 -19.46 47.24
N LYS A 3 -40.77 -19.84 48.48
CA LYS A 3 -39.96 -20.71 49.36
C LYS A 3 -39.61 -22.08 48.76
N VAL A 4 -40.52 -22.67 48.00
CA VAL A 4 -40.30 -23.98 47.33
C VAL A 4 -39.28 -23.85 46.18
N SER A 5 -39.26 -22.71 45.49
CA SER A 5 -38.28 -22.47 44.40
C SER A 5 -36.87 -22.16 44.91
N GLU A 6 -36.73 -21.58 46.11
CA GLU A 6 -35.44 -21.34 46.74
C GLU A 6 -34.80 -22.65 47.22
N TYR A 7 -35.57 -23.51 47.90
CA TYR A 7 -35.08 -24.81 48.37
C TYR A 7 -34.56 -25.69 47.22
N ALA A 8 -35.26 -25.71 46.08
CA ALA A 8 -34.85 -26.46 44.89
C ALA A 8 -33.53 -25.93 44.29
N LYS A 9 -33.30 -24.60 44.31
CA LYS A 9 -32.02 -24.02 43.88
C LYS A 9 -30.89 -24.41 44.81
N THR A 10 -31.09 -24.32 46.12
CA THR A 10 -30.07 -24.68 47.12
C THR A 10 -29.67 -26.15 47.01
N GLN A 11 -30.61 -27.04 46.73
CA GLN A 11 -30.32 -28.46 46.49
C GLN A 11 -29.51 -28.67 45.19
N LYS A 12 -29.84 -27.97 44.09
CA LYS A 12 -29.06 -28.03 42.84
C LYS A 12 -27.61 -27.58 43.06
N TYR A 13 -27.40 -26.47 43.76
CA TYR A 13 -26.05 -25.97 44.06
C TYR A 13 -25.28 -26.91 44.98
N ASN A 14 -25.90 -27.42 46.04
CA ASN A 14 -25.25 -28.38 46.94
C ASN A 14 -24.84 -29.66 46.22
N ASN A 15 -25.66 -30.15 45.28
CA ASN A 15 -25.30 -31.34 44.50
C ASN A 15 -24.12 -31.09 43.57
N ALA A 16 -24.07 -29.94 42.89
CA ALA A 16 -22.93 -29.53 42.06
C ALA A 16 -21.63 -29.39 42.89
N LEU A 17 -21.72 -28.81 44.09
CA LEU A 17 -20.60 -28.60 44.99
C LEU A 17 -20.06 -29.91 45.60
N VAL A 18 -20.95 -30.83 46.03
CA VAL A 18 -20.57 -32.02 46.81
C VAL A 18 -20.31 -33.24 45.93
N GLU A 19 -21.11 -33.47 44.89
CA GLU A 19 -20.98 -34.66 44.04
C GLU A 19 -20.06 -34.45 42.83
N VAL A 20 -20.08 -33.24 42.25
CA VAL A 20 -19.33 -32.93 41.00
C VAL A 20 -18.03 -32.16 41.29
N GLY A 21 -17.89 -31.60 42.51
CA GLY A 21 -16.72 -30.81 42.89
C GLY A 21 -16.61 -29.48 42.11
N ASP A 22 -17.72 -28.99 41.57
CA ASP A 22 -17.77 -27.76 40.81
C ASP A 22 -18.03 -26.57 41.76
N TYR A 23 -16.99 -25.77 41.99
CA TYR A 23 -17.03 -24.57 42.82
C TYR A 23 -17.27 -23.30 42.01
N THR A 24 -17.61 -23.40 40.73
CA THR A 24 -17.86 -22.23 39.89
C THR A 24 -19.17 -21.55 40.31
N LEU A 25 -19.08 -20.25 40.61
CA LEU A 25 -20.23 -19.40 40.96
C LEU A 25 -20.79 -18.66 39.74
N GLU A 26 -20.28 -18.95 38.55
CA GLU A 26 -20.70 -18.34 37.30
C GLU A 26 -21.96 -19.04 36.79
N ASP A 27 -22.90 -18.26 36.24
CA ASP A 27 -24.06 -18.82 35.57
C ASP A 27 -23.60 -19.65 34.37
N GLU A 28 -24.15 -20.86 34.21
CA GLU A 28 -24.02 -21.66 32.99
C GLU A 28 -24.40 -20.81 31.76
N GLU A 29 -23.73 -21.08 30.62
CA GLU A 29 -24.00 -20.37 29.38
C GLU A 29 -25.47 -20.54 28.98
N ARG A 30 -26.24 -19.45 29.10
CA ARG A 30 -27.67 -19.47 28.82
C ARG A 30 -27.88 -19.75 27.33
N SER A 31 -28.88 -20.55 27.01
CA SER A 31 -29.37 -20.75 25.64
C SER A 31 -29.98 -19.46 25.11
N GLY A 32 -29.13 -18.53 24.67
CA GLY A 32 -29.54 -17.25 24.10
C GLY A 32 -30.40 -17.42 22.84
N ARG A 33 -30.80 -16.30 22.23
CA ARG A 33 -31.55 -16.30 20.98
C ARG A 33 -30.79 -17.11 19.91
N PRO A 34 -31.44 -18.06 19.20
CA PRO A 34 -30.82 -18.79 18.10
C PRO A 34 -30.21 -17.84 17.07
N SER A 35 -29.00 -18.15 16.58
CA SER A 35 -28.31 -17.32 15.59
C SER A 35 -29.10 -17.33 14.27
N GLU A 36 -29.67 -16.18 13.89
CA GLU A 36 -30.38 -15.99 12.62
C GLU A 36 -29.46 -16.17 11.39
N LEU A 37 -28.16 -16.10 11.59
CA LEU A 37 -27.15 -16.18 10.53
C LEU A 37 -26.34 -17.47 10.66
N ASN A 38 -26.32 -18.24 9.58
CA ASN A 38 -25.38 -19.34 9.42
C ASN A 38 -23.99 -18.81 9.02
N LEU A 39 -23.03 -18.91 9.93
CA LEU A 39 -21.66 -18.39 9.74
C LEU A 39 -20.85 -19.19 8.71
N SER A 40 -21.11 -20.49 8.52
CA SER A 40 -20.42 -21.28 7.50
C SER A 40 -20.87 -20.86 6.10
N GLU A 41 -22.16 -20.59 5.94
CA GLU A 41 -22.74 -20.08 4.71
C GLU A 41 -22.26 -18.65 4.39
N LEU A 42 -22.21 -17.77 5.39
CA LEU A 42 -21.59 -16.44 5.21
C LEU A 42 -20.14 -16.57 4.74
N ARG A 43 -19.34 -17.46 5.37
CA ARG A 43 -17.95 -17.68 4.97
C ARG A 43 -17.85 -18.17 3.52
N ARG A 44 -18.75 -19.04 3.08
CA ARG A 44 -18.79 -19.55 1.70
C ARG A 44 -19.07 -18.43 0.71
N VAL A 45 -20.11 -17.63 0.93
CA VAL A 45 -20.49 -16.52 0.04
C VAL A 45 -19.39 -15.46 -0.06
N VAL A 46 -18.73 -15.14 1.06
CA VAL A 46 -17.60 -14.19 1.08
C VAL A 46 -16.38 -14.74 0.35
N LYS A 47 -16.09 -16.05 0.44
CA LYS A 47 -14.98 -16.67 -0.31
C LYS A 47 -15.19 -16.59 -1.83
N THR A 48 -16.43 -16.77 -2.31
CA THR A 48 -16.74 -16.70 -3.75
C THR A 48 -16.53 -15.29 -4.31
N ASN A 49 -16.93 -14.25 -3.56
CA ASN A 49 -16.66 -12.87 -3.94
C ASN A 49 -16.38 -12.02 -2.68
N PRO A 50 -15.10 -11.76 -2.37
CA PRO A 50 -14.69 -11.07 -1.14
C PRO A 50 -14.94 -9.55 -1.17
N SER A 51 -15.28 -8.98 -2.32
CA SER A 51 -15.48 -7.53 -2.50
C SER A 51 -16.94 -7.08 -2.32
N GLN A 52 -17.85 -7.99 -1.95
CA GLN A 52 -19.26 -7.68 -1.75
C GLN A 52 -19.49 -6.72 -0.57
N SER A 53 -20.50 -5.86 -0.70
CA SER A 53 -20.95 -5.02 0.40
C SER A 53 -21.76 -5.84 1.42
N THR A 54 -21.78 -5.38 2.68
CA THR A 54 -22.61 -5.97 3.74
C THR A 54 -24.10 -5.97 3.36
N TRP A 55 -24.55 -4.98 2.59
CA TRP A 55 -25.93 -4.87 2.11
C TRP A 55 -26.28 -5.94 1.05
N LYS A 56 -25.36 -6.22 0.12
CA LYS A 56 -25.56 -7.28 -0.88
C LYS A 56 -25.57 -8.67 -0.20
N LEU A 57 -24.65 -8.90 0.73
CA LEU A 57 -24.60 -10.13 1.53
C LEU A 57 -25.88 -10.33 2.37
N ALA A 58 -26.41 -9.25 2.95
CA ALA A 58 -27.66 -9.25 3.69
C ALA A 58 -28.84 -9.68 2.82
N SER A 59 -28.94 -9.13 1.61
CA SER A 59 -29.97 -9.49 0.64
C SER A 59 -29.87 -10.96 0.23
N THR A 60 -28.65 -11.46 -0.04
CA THR A 60 -28.42 -12.86 -0.42
C THR A 60 -28.76 -13.85 0.69
N LEU A 61 -28.47 -13.49 1.94
CA LEU A 61 -28.64 -14.38 3.09
C LEU A 61 -29.96 -14.16 3.85
N GLY A 62 -30.82 -13.25 3.37
CA GLY A 62 -32.12 -12.97 3.98
C GLY A 62 -32.05 -12.40 5.39
N VAL A 63 -30.96 -11.73 5.76
CA VAL A 63 -30.74 -11.16 7.11
C VAL A 63 -30.46 -9.67 7.05
N HIS A 64 -30.57 -8.98 8.18
CA HIS A 64 -30.23 -7.57 8.25
C HIS A 64 -28.72 -7.30 8.09
N SER A 65 -28.35 -6.14 7.53
CA SER A 65 -26.96 -5.77 7.25
C SER A 65 -26.06 -5.70 8.50
N SER A 66 -26.61 -5.34 9.66
CA SER A 66 -25.88 -5.37 10.93
C SER A 66 -25.54 -6.80 11.38
N THR A 67 -26.42 -7.77 11.10
CA THR A 67 -26.19 -9.19 11.38
C THR A 67 -25.01 -9.72 10.56
N ILE A 68 -24.91 -9.32 9.29
CA ILE A 68 -23.73 -9.62 8.45
C ILE A 68 -22.46 -9.00 9.03
N ALA A 69 -22.48 -7.73 9.41
CA ALA A 69 -21.30 -7.06 9.96
C ALA A 69 -20.81 -7.75 11.25
N SER A 70 -21.74 -8.13 12.14
CA SER A 70 -21.44 -8.90 13.34
C SER A 70 -20.89 -10.30 13.00
N GLY A 71 -21.50 -10.99 12.04
CA GLY A 71 -21.05 -12.31 11.56
C GLY A 71 -19.63 -12.28 10.98
N LEU A 72 -19.31 -11.29 10.13
CA LEU A 72 -17.96 -11.09 9.59
C LEU A 72 -16.94 -10.86 10.71
N LYS A 73 -17.31 -10.08 11.75
CA LYS A 73 -16.47 -9.87 12.94
C LYS A 73 -16.23 -11.18 13.70
N LYS A 74 -17.28 -12.00 13.92
CA LYS A 74 -17.17 -13.33 14.55
C LYS A 74 -16.28 -14.28 13.74
N LEU A 75 -16.30 -14.17 12.41
CA LEU A 75 -15.42 -14.95 11.52
C LEU A 75 -13.96 -14.44 11.49
N GLY A 76 -13.64 -13.37 12.22
CA GLY A 76 -12.32 -12.75 12.23
C GLY A 76 -11.97 -11.96 10.96
N MET A 77 -12.95 -11.67 10.11
CA MET A 77 -12.74 -10.99 8.84
C MET A 77 -12.62 -9.47 9.03
N LYS A 78 -11.70 -8.85 8.29
CA LYS A 78 -11.48 -7.40 8.28
C LYS A 78 -11.51 -6.89 6.86
N LYS A 79 -12.21 -5.78 6.63
CA LYS A 79 -12.22 -5.12 5.32
C LYS A 79 -10.87 -4.44 5.11
N LYS A 80 -10.18 -4.81 4.03
CA LYS A 80 -8.93 -4.19 3.58
C LYS A 80 -9.07 -3.80 2.12
N LEU A 81 -8.42 -2.72 1.71
CA LEU A 81 -8.29 -2.39 0.29
C LEU A 81 -7.27 -3.33 -0.35
N GLY A 82 -7.55 -3.77 -1.57
CA GLY A 82 -6.60 -4.51 -2.38
C GLY A 82 -5.35 -3.68 -2.67
N ARG A 83 -4.24 -4.33 -3.00
CA ARG A 83 -3.04 -3.65 -3.50
C ARG A 83 -3.25 -3.31 -4.97
N TYR A 84 -2.79 -2.15 -5.41
CA TYR A 84 -2.67 -1.87 -6.83
C TYR A 84 -1.54 -2.73 -7.40
N GLU A 85 -1.88 -3.56 -8.37
CA GLU A 85 -0.89 -4.24 -9.21
C GLU A 85 -0.64 -3.36 -10.45
N PRO A 86 0.62 -2.98 -10.75
CA PRO A 86 0.90 -2.02 -11.82
C PRO A 86 0.40 -2.44 -13.20
N HIS A 87 0.40 -3.75 -13.48
CA HIS A 87 -0.04 -4.30 -14.76
C HIS A 87 -0.58 -5.71 -14.56
N TYR A 88 -1.60 -6.08 -15.35
CA TYR A 88 -2.08 -7.46 -15.42
C TYR A 88 -1.08 -8.29 -16.24
N LEU A 89 -0.46 -9.31 -15.64
CA LEU A 89 0.53 -10.12 -16.33
C LEU A 89 -0.13 -11.33 -17.00
N GLU A 90 0.07 -11.47 -18.31
CA GLU A 90 -0.31 -12.68 -19.03
C GLU A 90 0.52 -13.87 -18.53
N PRO A 91 0.02 -15.12 -18.66
CA PRO A 91 0.75 -16.33 -18.25
C PRO A 91 2.19 -16.37 -18.75
N VAL A 92 2.41 -16.06 -20.03
CA VAL A 92 3.74 -16.04 -20.65
C VAL A 92 4.69 -15.01 -20.03
N ASP A 93 4.20 -13.84 -19.62
CA ASP A 93 5.02 -12.82 -18.97
C ASP A 93 5.39 -13.20 -17.53
N ARG A 94 4.51 -13.96 -16.86
CA ARG A 94 4.81 -14.54 -15.54
C ARG A 94 5.92 -15.57 -15.65
N ASP A 95 5.84 -16.48 -16.62
CA ASP A 95 6.85 -17.52 -16.83
C ASP A 95 8.21 -16.90 -17.17
N ARG A 96 8.24 -15.92 -18.11
CA ARG A 96 9.45 -15.16 -18.43
C ARG A 96 10.09 -14.48 -17.22
N ARG A 97 9.28 -13.92 -16.32
CA ARG A 97 9.77 -13.31 -15.08
C ARG A 97 10.36 -14.35 -14.13
N VAL A 98 9.71 -15.50 -13.99
CA VAL A 98 10.22 -16.61 -13.16
C VAL A 98 11.56 -17.11 -13.70
N ASP A 99 11.65 -17.35 -15.01
CA ASP A 99 12.88 -17.81 -15.66
C ASP A 99 14.04 -16.82 -15.47
N ALA A 100 13.79 -15.53 -15.73
CA ALA A 100 14.78 -14.48 -15.50
C ALA A 100 15.24 -14.43 -14.04
N CYS A 101 14.31 -14.52 -13.08
CA CYS A 101 14.63 -14.56 -11.66
C CYS A 101 15.45 -15.79 -11.27
N LEU A 102 15.13 -16.98 -11.81
CA LEU A 102 15.88 -18.21 -11.54
C LEU A 102 17.31 -18.13 -12.08
N ILE A 103 17.50 -17.57 -13.29
CA ILE A 103 18.82 -17.34 -13.87
C ILE A 103 19.64 -16.41 -12.98
N LEU A 104 19.10 -15.25 -12.60
CA LEU A 104 19.80 -14.29 -11.74
C LEU A 104 20.10 -14.84 -10.34
N LEU A 105 19.18 -15.62 -9.77
CA LEU A 105 19.36 -16.28 -8.47
C LEU A 105 20.47 -17.33 -8.51
N ASN A 106 20.54 -18.12 -9.58
CA ASN A 106 21.60 -19.10 -9.76
C ASN A 106 22.96 -18.44 -9.98
N LEU A 107 23.02 -17.35 -10.76
CA LEU A 107 24.24 -16.54 -10.92
C LEU A 107 24.73 -15.98 -9.58
N HIS A 108 23.82 -15.63 -8.67
CA HIS A 108 24.17 -15.07 -7.36
C HIS A 108 24.86 -16.06 -6.42
N LYS A 109 24.55 -17.36 -6.50
CA LYS A 109 25.09 -18.39 -5.60
C LYS A 109 26.61 -18.49 -5.60
N GLY A 110 27.28 -18.12 -6.69
CA GLY A 110 28.74 -18.17 -6.83
C GLY A 110 29.40 -16.83 -7.15
N ASN A 111 28.64 -15.74 -7.31
CA ASN A 111 29.18 -14.45 -7.77
C ASN A 111 28.59 -13.27 -7.00
N ARG A 112 29.46 -12.31 -6.64
CA ARG A 112 29.08 -11.01 -6.07
C ARG A 112 28.77 -9.97 -7.15
N TRP A 113 27.98 -10.37 -8.14
CA TRP A 113 27.67 -9.53 -9.30
C TRP A 113 26.88 -8.27 -8.91
N LEU A 114 26.10 -8.31 -7.83
CA LEU A 114 25.39 -7.14 -7.29
C LEU A 114 26.33 -6.01 -6.89
N GLU A 115 27.55 -6.30 -6.42
CA GLU A 115 28.55 -5.28 -6.08
C GLU A 115 29.02 -4.47 -7.31
N HIS A 116 28.81 -5.04 -8.50
CA HIS A 116 29.21 -4.47 -9.79
C HIS A 116 28.01 -4.03 -10.63
N LEU A 117 26.78 -4.17 -10.11
CA LEU A 117 25.57 -3.77 -10.81
C LEU A 117 25.43 -2.25 -10.78
N PHE A 118 25.36 -1.66 -11.97
CA PHE A 118 24.87 -0.31 -12.18
C PHE A 118 23.46 -0.41 -12.76
N THR A 119 22.53 0.33 -12.18
CA THR A 119 21.16 0.45 -12.67
C THR A 119 20.81 1.93 -12.82
N GLY A 120 19.81 2.23 -13.62
CA GLY A 120 19.23 3.56 -13.69
C GLY A 120 17.76 3.50 -14.08
N ASP A 121 17.06 4.59 -13.84
CA ASP A 121 15.65 4.75 -14.19
C ASP A 121 15.31 6.23 -14.33
N GLU A 122 14.18 6.50 -14.99
CA GLU A 122 13.62 7.84 -15.15
C GLU A 122 12.38 8.03 -14.29
N LYS A 123 12.29 9.19 -13.64
CA LYS A 123 11.13 9.56 -12.83
C LYS A 123 10.66 10.97 -13.17
N TRP A 124 9.37 11.09 -13.49
CA TRP A 124 8.68 12.37 -13.48
C TRP A 124 8.52 12.89 -12.04
N ILE A 125 9.01 14.10 -11.80
CA ILE A 125 8.86 14.83 -10.55
C ILE A 125 7.96 16.03 -10.82
N TYR A 126 6.82 16.08 -10.13
CA TYR A 126 5.88 17.19 -10.24
C TYR A 126 6.26 18.30 -9.26
N TYR A 127 6.09 19.56 -9.67
CA TYR A 127 6.35 20.72 -8.82
C TYR A 127 5.36 20.78 -7.64
N ASN A 128 4.09 20.45 -7.89
CA ASN A 128 3.06 20.42 -6.88
C ASN A 128 2.40 19.04 -6.80
N ASN A 129 2.76 18.28 -5.76
CA ASN A 129 2.15 16.98 -5.47
C ASN A 129 0.94 17.16 -4.54
N LEU A 130 -0.19 17.60 -5.10
CA LEU A 130 -1.44 17.73 -4.34
C LEU A 130 -2.01 16.34 -4.02
N HIS A 131 -1.90 15.94 -2.76
CA HIS A 131 -2.49 14.70 -2.27
C HIS A 131 -3.82 14.95 -1.56
N ARG A 132 -4.81 14.09 -1.81
CA ARG A 132 -6.02 14.03 -0.98
C ARG A 132 -5.63 13.50 0.39
N LYS A 133 -5.82 14.32 1.42
CA LYS A 133 -5.67 13.90 2.82
C LYS A 133 -7.05 13.66 3.42
N ALA A 134 -7.15 12.67 4.31
CA ALA A 134 -8.35 12.48 5.11
C ALA A 134 -8.58 13.74 5.95
N GLN A 135 -9.84 14.17 6.02
CA GLN A 135 -10.25 15.35 6.77
C GLN A 135 -11.26 14.92 7.83
N TRP A 136 -11.05 15.34 9.07
CA TRP A 136 -12.06 15.25 10.12
C TRP A 136 -13.12 16.32 9.83
N VAL A 137 -14.37 15.91 9.70
CA VAL A 137 -15.53 16.79 9.46
C VAL A 137 -16.67 16.38 10.39
N SER A 138 -17.53 17.33 10.75
CA SER A 138 -18.70 17.05 11.60
C SER A 138 -19.74 16.22 10.85
N LEU A 139 -20.68 15.62 11.59
CA LEU A 139 -21.77 14.86 10.99
C LEU A 139 -22.60 15.76 10.08
N GLY A 140 -22.67 15.42 8.79
CA GLY A 140 -23.41 16.18 7.78
C GLY A 140 -22.59 17.21 7.00
N GLU A 141 -21.32 17.45 7.38
CA GLU A 141 -20.44 18.37 6.67
C GLU A 141 -19.69 17.71 5.51
N THR A 142 -19.47 18.46 4.44
CA THR A 142 -18.66 18.01 3.30
C THR A 142 -17.18 18.35 3.49
N PRO A 143 -16.24 17.42 3.25
CA PRO A 143 -14.81 17.71 3.26
C PRO A 143 -14.44 18.84 2.28
N LYS A 144 -13.40 19.63 2.63
CA LYS A 144 -12.88 20.67 1.74
C LYS A 144 -12.40 20.03 0.44
N LYS A 145 -12.78 20.63 -0.70
CA LYS A 145 -12.33 20.19 -2.02
C LYS A 145 -10.84 20.43 -2.15
N VAL A 146 -10.08 19.40 -2.53
CA VAL A 146 -8.69 19.54 -2.93
C VAL A 146 -8.67 19.74 -4.45
N PRO A 147 -8.16 20.87 -4.97
CA PRO A 147 -8.09 21.10 -6.41
C PRO A 147 -7.24 20.01 -7.06
N LYS A 148 -7.70 19.51 -8.21
CA LYS A 148 -6.94 18.58 -9.04
C LYS A 148 -6.23 19.40 -10.10
N ASP A 149 -4.91 19.34 -10.13
CA ASP A 149 -4.14 19.88 -11.24
C ASP A 149 -4.27 18.93 -12.45
N VAL A 150 -4.82 19.44 -13.54
CA VAL A 150 -5.08 18.64 -14.77
C VAL A 150 -3.83 18.54 -15.63
N HIS A 151 -2.93 19.53 -15.55
CA HIS A 151 -1.69 19.60 -16.32
C HIS A 151 -0.51 19.99 -15.41
N PRO A 152 -0.20 19.15 -14.42
CA PRO A 152 0.80 19.48 -13.43
C PRO A 152 2.17 19.60 -14.08
N LYS A 153 2.86 20.69 -13.74
CA LYS A 153 4.23 20.95 -14.17
C LYS A 153 5.13 19.87 -13.63
N LYS A 154 6.01 19.38 -14.50
CA LYS A 154 6.89 18.26 -14.20
C LYS A 154 8.20 18.34 -14.96
N VAL A 155 9.24 17.85 -14.31
CA VAL A 155 10.58 17.65 -14.87
C VAL A 155 10.91 16.16 -14.77
N MET A 156 11.70 15.67 -15.71
CA MET A 156 12.16 14.29 -15.70
C MET A 156 13.53 14.21 -15.04
N LEU A 157 13.67 13.38 -14.01
CA LEU A 157 14.94 13.00 -13.44
C LEU A 157 15.38 11.68 -14.07
N SER A 158 16.54 11.67 -14.71
CA SER A 158 17.26 10.44 -15.04
C SER A 158 18.36 10.23 -13.99
N ILE A 159 18.42 9.06 -13.37
CA ILE A 159 19.41 8.76 -12.33
C ILE A 159 19.97 7.35 -12.52
N TRP A 160 21.28 7.21 -12.34
CA TRP A 160 22.00 5.93 -12.33
C TRP A 160 22.71 5.77 -11.00
N TRP A 161 22.69 4.57 -10.43
CA TRP A 161 23.27 4.27 -9.12
C TRP A 161 23.81 2.83 -9.07
N ASP A 162 24.69 2.58 -8.11
CA ASP A 162 25.17 1.26 -7.72
C ASP A 162 24.93 1.01 -6.22
N VAL A 163 25.47 -0.09 -5.68
CA VAL A 163 25.37 -0.41 -4.25
C VAL A 163 26.00 0.63 -3.31
N ARG A 164 26.85 1.54 -3.83
CA ARG A 164 27.50 2.61 -3.07
C ARG A 164 26.73 3.93 -3.11
N GLY A 165 25.79 4.07 -4.05
CA GLY A 165 24.93 5.23 -4.17
C GLY A 165 24.80 5.76 -5.61
N PRO A 166 24.24 6.97 -5.77
CA PRO A 166 24.10 7.63 -7.07
C PRO A 166 25.43 7.75 -7.80
N VAL A 167 25.43 7.65 -9.12
CA VAL A 167 26.63 7.71 -9.98
C VAL A 167 26.60 8.93 -10.87
N LEU A 168 25.48 9.06 -11.56
CA LEU A 168 25.17 10.12 -12.48
C LEU A 168 23.69 10.43 -12.26
N TRP A 169 23.33 11.69 -12.35
CA TRP A 169 21.94 12.11 -12.40
C TRP A 169 21.84 13.33 -13.31
N GLN A 170 20.71 13.46 -13.97
CA GLN A 170 20.41 14.60 -14.82
C GLN A 170 18.93 14.95 -14.67
N LEU A 171 18.67 16.22 -14.36
CA LEU A 171 17.33 16.77 -14.43
C LEU A 171 17.15 17.40 -15.81
N LEU A 172 16.16 16.92 -16.55
CA LEU A 172 15.81 17.45 -17.86
C LEU A 172 14.98 18.72 -17.68
N ASP A 173 15.07 19.62 -18.65
CA ASP A 173 14.26 20.83 -18.72
C ASP A 173 12.75 20.50 -18.74
N GLU A 174 11.93 21.47 -18.36
CA GLU A 174 10.48 21.29 -18.30
C GLU A 174 9.91 20.85 -19.66
N GLY A 175 9.12 19.77 -19.65
CA GLY A 175 8.54 19.19 -20.87
C GLY A 175 9.50 18.38 -21.74
N ALA A 176 10.81 18.40 -21.46
CA ALA A 176 11.76 17.54 -22.15
C ALA A 176 11.60 16.07 -21.73
N THR A 177 11.91 15.17 -22.66
CA THR A 177 11.80 13.72 -22.46
C THR A 177 13.12 13.04 -22.78
N ALA A 178 13.33 11.84 -22.23
CA ALA A 178 14.48 11.00 -22.55
C ALA A 178 14.38 10.53 -24.02
N THR A 179 15.01 11.28 -24.92
CA THR A 179 15.18 10.86 -26.31
C THR A 179 16.29 9.83 -26.42
N ALA A 180 16.28 9.01 -27.47
CA ALA A 180 17.34 8.03 -27.71
C ALA A 180 18.75 8.68 -27.77
N ILE A 181 18.85 9.90 -28.31
CA ILE A 181 20.10 10.66 -28.40
C ILE A 181 20.58 11.06 -26.99
N LEU A 182 19.68 11.65 -26.20
CA LEU A 182 19.99 12.06 -24.84
C LEU A 182 20.39 10.84 -23.98
N TYR A 183 19.62 9.75 -24.06
CA TYR A 183 19.90 8.52 -23.33
C TYR A 183 21.27 7.93 -23.71
N THR A 184 21.59 7.90 -25.02
CA THR A 184 22.90 7.44 -25.50
C THR A 184 24.04 8.30 -24.95
N GLN A 185 23.84 9.63 -24.91
CA GLN A 185 24.84 10.53 -24.35
C GLN A 185 25.04 10.29 -22.84
N GLN A 186 23.94 10.13 -22.11
CA GLN A 186 23.96 9.80 -20.68
C GLN A 186 24.70 8.48 -20.40
N LEU A 187 24.51 7.44 -21.22
CA LEU A 187 25.25 6.19 -21.09
C LEU A 187 26.75 6.35 -21.35
N ARG A 188 27.15 7.19 -22.33
CA ARG A 188 28.57 7.51 -22.58
C ARG A 188 29.20 8.25 -21.40
N ASP A 189 28.47 9.21 -20.83
CA ASP A 189 28.91 9.93 -19.64
C ASP A 189 29.00 9.02 -18.42
N LEU A 190 28.01 8.14 -18.22
CA LEU A 190 28.04 7.10 -17.20
C LEU A 190 29.27 6.20 -17.38
N LYS A 191 29.53 5.70 -18.60
CA LYS A 191 30.70 4.87 -18.89
C LYS A 191 32.00 5.59 -18.57
N ARG A 192 32.14 6.86 -18.98
CA ARG A 192 33.31 7.69 -18.65
C ARG A 192 33.49 7.84 -17.14
N ILE A 193 32.42 8.12 -16.41
CA ILE A 193 32.45 8.23 -14.94
C ILE A 193 32.84 6.89 -14.33
N VAL A 194 32.27 5.77 -14.79
CA VAL A 194 32.56 4.40 -14.34
C VAL A 194 34.02 4.02 -14.60
N ASP A 195 34.57 4.38 -15.75
CA ASP A 195 35.99 4.14 -16.09
C ASP A 195 36.94 5.00 -15.26
N GLN A 196 36.53 6.22 -14.94
CA GLN A 196 37.24 7.11 -14.02
C GLN A 196 36.97 6.74 -12.54
N ARG A 197 36.01 5.84 -12.27
CA ARG A 197 35.47 5.47 -10.94
C ARG A 197 36.38 4.50 -10.19
N GLY A 198 37.60 4.96 -9.98
CA GLY A 198 38.07 5.09 -8.60
C GLY A 198 37.37 6.23 -7.84
N LYS A 199 36.74 7.21 -8.51
CA LYS A 199 36.03 8.36 -7.91
C LYS A 199 34.51 8.23 -7.98
N SER A 200 33.93 7.61 -6.94
CA SER A 200 32.49 7.65 -6.66
C SER A 200 32.08 9.07 -6.22
N LEU A 201 31.09 9.66 -6.90
CA LEU A 201 30.18 10.60 -6.24
C LEU A 201 29.26 9.69 -5.38
N ARG A 202 29.56 9.48 -4.10
CA ARG A 202 29.23 10.27 -2.91
C ARG A 202 27.76 10.09 -2.49
N THR A 203 27.62 9.59 -1.27
CA THR A 203 26.45 9.03 -0.56
C THR A 203 25.12 9.75 -0.78
N ARG A 204 24.00 9.10 -0.41
CA ARG A 204 22.65 9.71 -0.43
C ARG A 204 22.59 11.15 0.10
N ALA A 205 23.29 11.45 1.20
CA ALA A 205 23.30 12.78 1.81
C ALA A 205 23.91 13.85 0.89
N GLN A 206 24.94 13.48 0.12
CA GLN A 206 25.56 14.37 -0.87
C GLN A 206 24.65 14.61 -2.06
N ALA A 207 23.96 13.60 -2.56
CA ALA A 207 22.93 13.77 -3.59
C ALA A 207 21.78 14.67 -3.10
N GLU A 208 21.31 14.48 -1.86
CA GLU A 208 20.30 15.36 -1.26
C GLU A 208 20.79 16.81 -1.16
N THR A 209 22.06 17.01 -0.79
CA THR A 209 22.69 18.34 -0.70
C THR A 209 22.80 19.00 -2.07
N GLU A 210 23.26 18.27 -3.09
CA GLU A 210 23.40 18.78 -4.46
C GLU A 210 22.04 19.11 -5.07
N LEU A 211 21.04 18.26 -4.91
CA LEU A 211 19.67 18.53 -5.37
C LEU A 211 19.10 19.75 -4.67
N THR A 212 19.25 19.84 -3.34
CA THR A 212 18.78 20.99 -2.56
C THR A 212 19.46 22.27 -3.02
N SER A 213 20.78 22.24 -3.21
CA SER A 213 21.57 23.39 -3.67
C SER A 213 21.20 23.79 -5.10
N TYR A 214 21.00 22.80 -5.98
CA TYR A 214 20.54 23.01 -7.35
C TYR A 214 19.21 23.75 -7.34
N PHE A 215 18.19 23.24 -6.66
CA PHE A 215 16.86 23.87 -6.62
C PHE A 215 16.91 25.25 -5.93
N ALA A 216 17.72 25.41 -4.89
CA ALA A 216 17.91 26.70 -4.22
C ALA A 216 18.63 27.74 -5.11
N SER A 217 19.54 27.29 -5.99
CA SER A 217 20.30 28.16 -6.90
C SER A 217 19.49 28.65 -8.11
N ARG A 218 18.30 28.08 -8.33
CA ARG A 218 17.46 28.46 -9.47
C ARG A 218 16.77 29.79 -9.20
N GLN A 219 16.89 30.71 -10.16
CA GLN A 219 16.29 32.04 -10.08
C GLN A 219 14.78 31.94 -9.82
N PRO A 220 14.13 32.94 -9.19
CA PRO A 220 12.68 33.00 -9.11
C PRO A 220 12.03 32.77 -10.49
N ALA A 221 12.60 33.34 -11.56
CA ALA A 221 12.21 33.09 -12.95
C ALA A 221 12.20 31.60 -13.36
N PHE A 222 13.05 30.73 -12.81
CA PHE A 222 12.96 29.29 -13.09
C PHE A 222 11.65 28.67 -12.57
N TRP A 223 11.18 29.16 -11.41
CA TRP A 223 9.90 28.75 -10.83
C TRP A 223 8.73 29.53 -11.48
N TRP A 224 8.94 30.81 -11.79
CA TRP A 224 7.98 31.74 -12.38
C TRP A 224 7.75 31.50 -13.87
N ASP A 225 8.77 31.32 -14.72
CA ASP A 225 8.65 30.98 -16.14
C ASP A 225 8.03 29.61 -16.34
N GLY A 226 8.36 28.66 -15.45
CA GLY A 226 7.60 27.42 -15.36
C GLY A 226 6.13 27.75 -15.17
N ILE A 227 5.77 28.57 -14.17
CA ILE A 227 4.41 29.00 -13.84
C ILE A 227 3.70 29.82 -14.97
N TYR A 228 4.38 30.73 -15.68
CA TYR A 228 3.80 31.73 -16.60
C TYR A 228 4.06 31.50 -18.09
N LYS A 229 4.87 30.51 -18.53
CA LYS A 229 4.87 30.03 -19.94
C LYS A 229 3.61 29.23 -20.31
N LEU A 230 2.59 29.27 -19.46
CA LEU A 230 1.24 28.88 -19.86
C LEU A 230 0.72 29.96 -20.82
N PRO A 231 0.19 29.59 -21.99
CA PRO A 231 -0.62 30.53 -22.75
C PRO A 231 -1.71 31.05 -21.81
N GLU A 232 -1.82 32.37 -21.68
CA GLU A 232 -3.06 32.97 -21.20
C GLU A 232 -4.18 32.44 -22.10
N ARG A 233 -5.31 32.07 -21.48
CA ARG A 233 -6.57 31.98 -22.20
C ARG A 233 -7.27 33.31 -22.13
#